data_AF-A0A838VUB0-F1
#
_entry.id   AF-A0A838VUB0-F1
#
_cell.length_a   1.000
_cell.length_b   1.000
_cell.length_c   1.000
_cell.angle_alpha   90.00
_cell.angle_beta   90.00
_cell.angle_gamma   90.00
#
_symmetry.space_group_name_H-M   'P 1'
#
loop_
_entity.id
_entity.type
_entity.pdbx_description
1 polymer ?
#
loop_
_entity_poly.entity_id
_entity_poly.type
_entity_poly.pdbx_seq_one_letter_code
_entity_poly.pdbx_strand_id
1 'polypeptide(L)'
;ASPLARRMALEKGIALAQIKGTGPSGRITKEDVNSFKSVSSGAVVGADMAVSSFSDTPLSSMRKTIAKRLSESMFSAPHFYLHSSVNVSKLLKVRAALNAGSEQKVSINDLIVKAVASSIRKFPDVNVSYLEKEGVLRKYNIIDISVAVATPNGLLTPVVRNVGALGLTDISKQVKSLSSRARDGKLKPEEYTGGTFTISNMGMMGIDEFTAIVGDF
;
A
#
# COMPACT_ATOMS: atom_id res chain seq x y z
N ALA A 1 -18.23 -55.46 -3.40
CA ALA A 1 -17.16 -55.24 -2.39
C ALA A 1 -17.12 -56.39 -1.39
N SER A 2 -15.93 -56.81 -0.95
CA SER A 2 -15.78 -57.74 0.18
C SER A 2 -16.33 -57.12 1.48
N PRO A 3 -16.76 -57.91 2.48
CA PRO A 3 -17.29 -57.39 3.74
C PRO A 3 -16.31 -56.44 4.45
N LEU A 4 -15.01 -56.75 4.36
CA LEU A 4 -13.93 -55.95 4.93
C LEU A 4 -13.78 -54.59 4.21
N ALA A 5 -13.88 -54.58 2.88
CA ALA A 5 -13.82 -53.35 2.08
C ALA A 5 -15.02 -52.42 2.32
N ARG A 6 -16.22 -52.99 2.57
CA ARG A 6 -17.42 -52.17 2.91
C ARG A 6 -17.26 -51.45 4.25
N ARG A 7 -16.78 -52.16 5.28
CA ARG A 7 -16.56 -51.57 6.62
C ARG A 7 -15.49 -50.46 6.55
N MET A 8 -14.41 -50.70 5.83
CA MET A 8 -13.32 -49.72 5.65
C MET A 8 -13.73 -48.49 4.84
N ALA A 9 -14.55 -48.67 3.80
CA ALA A 9 -15.08 -47.55 3.02
C ALA A 9 -16.04 -46.68 3.86
N LEU A 10 -16.85 -47.31 4.71
CA LEU A 10 -17.74 -46.61 5.65
C LEU A 10 -16.95 -45.78 6.68
N GLU A 11 -15.92 -46.37 7.30
CA GLU A 11 -15.04 -45.66 8.26
C GLU A 11 -14.30 -44.48 7.63
N LYS A 12 -13.94 -44.57 6.35
CA LYS A 12 -13.25 -43.50 5.61
C LYS A 12 -14.19 -42.52 4.91
N GLY A 13 -15.51 -42.70 5.03
CA GLY A 13 -16.50 -41.85 4.36
C GLY A 13 -16.47 -41.93 2.82
N ILE A 14 -15.98 -43.05 2.26
CA ILE A 14 -15.82 -43.22 0.81
C ILE A 14 -17.03 -43.99 0.26
N ALA A 15 -17.69 -43.43 -0.76
CA ALA A 15 -18.78 -44.12 -1.44
C ALA A 15 -18.22 -45.27 -2.29
N LEU A 16 -18.67 -46.51 -2.00
CA LEU A 16 -18.24 -47.72 -2.73
C LEU A 16 -18.50 -47.66 -4.24
N ALA A 17 -19.45 -46.83 -4.68
CA ALA A 17 -19.75 -46.60 -6.09
C ALA A 17 -18.62 -45.88 -6.86
N GLN A 18 -17.74 -45.17 -6.13
CA GLN A 18 -16.63 -44.41 -6.73
C GLN A 18 -15.36 -45.25 -6.87
N ILE A 19 -15.30 -46.42 -6.23
CA ILE A 19 -14.11 -47.28 -6.22
C ILE A 19 -14.27 -48.37 -7.30
N LYS A 20 -13.36 -48.40 -8.27
CA LYS A 20 -13.27 -49.49 -9.26
C LYS A 20 -12.61 -50.71 -8.60
N GLY A 21 -13.34 -51.81 -8.48
CA GLY A 21 -12.83 -53.03 -7.84
C GLY A 21 -11.95 -53.88 -8.75
N THR A 22 -10.79 -54.30 -8.24
CA THR A 22 -9.81 -55.12 -8.99
C THR A 22 -9.85 -56.61 -8.64
N GLY A 23 -10.71 -57.04 -7.70
CA GLY A 23 -10.83 -58.43 -7.29
C GLY A 23 -11.62 -59.33 -8.27
N PRO A 24 -11.67 -60.66 -8.02
CA PRO A 24 -12.37 -61.64 -8.86
C PRO A 24 -13.83 -61.24 -9.09
N SER A 25 -14.26 -61.22 -10.35
CA SER A 25 -15.57 -60.72 -10.80
C SER A 25 -15.84 -59.23 -10.52
N GLY A 26 -14.80 -58.38 -10.50
CA GLY A 26 -14.93 -56.92 -10.33
C GLY A 26 -15.22 -56.49 -8.88
N ARG A 27 -14.91 -57.37 -7.91
CA ARG A 27 -15.22 -57.14 -6.50
C ARG A 27 -14.20 -56.19 -5.87
N ILE A 28 -14.67 -55.08 -5.27
CA ILE A 28 -13.83 -54.13 -4.53
C ILE A 28 -13.16 -54.82 -3.33
N THR A 29 -11.82 -54.74 -3.28
CA THR A 29 -10.96 -55.31 -2.24
C THR A 29 -10.50 -54.25 -1.23
N LYS A 30 -9.77 -54.67 -0.19
CA LYS A 30 -9.21 -53.75 0.83
C LYS A 30 -8.19 -52.78 0.23
N GLU A 31 -7.41 -53.27 -0.72
CA GLU A 31 -6.35 -52.50 -1.38
C GLU A 31 -6.94 -51.40 -2.25
N ASP A 32 -8.07 -51.66 -2.93
CA ASP A 32 -8.79 -50.66 -3.73
C ASP A 32 -9.32 -49.50 -2.87
N VAL A 33 -9.83 -49.78 -1.66
CA VAL A 33 -10.31 -48.74 -0.73
C VAL A 33 -9.15 -47.91 -0.16
N ASN A 34 -7.99 -48.52 0.05
CA ASN A 34 -6.80 -47.83 0.57
C ASN A 34 -6.07 -47.01 -0.50
N SER A 35 -6.09 -47.47 -1.75
CA SER A 35 -5.46 -46.81 -2.88
C SER A 35 -6.36 -45.74 -3.52
N PHE A 36 -7.64 -45.70 -3.16
CA PHE A 36 -8.56 -44.65 -3.58
C PHE A 36 -8.16 -43.29 -2.98
N LYS A 37 -7.44 -42.50 -3.78
CA LYS A 37 -7.26 -41.07 -3.54
C LYS A 37 -8.54 -40.38 -4.00
N SER A 38 -9.22 -39.66 -3.11
CA SER A 38 -10.34 -38.82 -3.51
C SER A 38 -9.84 -37.82 -4.55
N VAL A 39 -10.15 -38.07 -5.82
CA VAL A 39 -10.14 -37.00 -6.80
C VAL A 39 -11.28 -36.12 -6.34
N SER A 40 -10.96 -34.94 -5.79
CA SER A 40 -11.94 -33.89 -5.51
C SER A 40 -12.53 -33.48 -6.86
N SER A 41 -13.48 -34.29 -7.33
CA SER A 41 -14.25 -34.03 -8.53
C SER A 41 -15.13 -32.84 -8.19
N GLY A 42 -14.84 -31.73 -8.87
CA GLY A 42 -15.65 -30.53 -8.85
C GLY A 42 -17.12 -30.90 -8.96
N ALA A 43 -17.90 -30.26 -8.10
CA ALA A 43 -19.33 -30.45 -8.01
C ALA A 43 -19.97 -30.32 -9.40
N VAL A 44 -20.50 -31.42 -9.91
CA VAL A 44 -21.55 -31.39 -10.93
C VAL A 44 -22.85 -31.09 -10.20
N VAL A 45 -23.09 -29.80 -9.93
CA VAL A 45 -24.42 -29.29 -9.62
C VAL A 45 -24.99 -28.75 -10.91
N GLY A 46 -26.25 -29.11 -11.17
CA GLY A 46 -27.00 -28.72 -12.36
C GLY A 46 -27.01 -27.21 -12.59
N ALA A 47 -27.30 -26.88 -13.85
CA ALA A 47 -27.48 -25.53 -14.33
C ALA A 47 -28.45 -24.72 -13.45
N ASP A 48 -27.86 -23.89 -12.59
CA ASP A 48 -28.29 -22.53 -12.33
C ASP A 48 -27.01 -21.71 -12.32
N MET A 49 -26.62 -21.19 -13.50
CA MET A 49 -25.59 -20.18 -13.62
C MET A 49 -26.16 -18.88 -13.05
N ALA A 50 -26.34 -18.84 -11.73
CA ALA A 50 -26.33 -17.59 -11.00
C ALA A 50 -24.97 -16.97 -11.30
N VAL A 51 -24.96 -15.99 -12.21
CA VAL A 51 -23.83 -15.10 -12.42
C VAL A 51 -23.45 -14.62 -11.04
N SER A 52 -22.30 -15.05 -10.51
CA SER A 52 -21.87 -14.59 -9.21
C SER A 52 -21.83 -13.07 -9.29
N SER A 53 -22.60 -12.38 -8.46
CA SER A 53 -22.72 -10.92 -8.50
C SER A 53 -21.42 -10.21 -8.09
N PHE A 54 -20.37 -10.98 -7.78
CA PHE A 54 -19.08 -10.51 -7.32
C PHE A 54 -17.95 -11.39 -7.87
N SER A 55 -16.74 -10.82 -7.88
CA SER A 55 -15.49 -11.50 -8.18
C SER A 55 -14.46 -11.18 -7.09
N ASP A 56 -13.76 -12.21 -6.61
CA ASP A 56 -12.73 -12.06 -5.58
C ASP A 56 -11.35 -11.95 -6.20
N THR A 57 -10.58 -10.94 -5.78
CA THR A 57 -9.18 -10.77 -6.17
C THR A 57 -8.30 -10.88 -4.92
N PRO A 58 -7.31 -11.80 -4.89
CA PRO A 58 -6.39 -11.91 -3.76
C PRO A 58 -5.60 -10.62 -3.51
N LEU A 59 -5.47 -10.24 -2.23
CA LEU A 59 -4.65 -9.08 -1.86
C LEU A 59 -3.16 -9.37 -2.06
N SER A 60 -2.46 -8.46 -2.72
CA SER A 60 -1.00 -8.48 -2.77
C SER A 60 -0.39 -8.22 -1.39
N SER A 61 0.82 -8.73 -1.14
CA SER A 61 1.55 -8.50 0.11
C SER A 61 1.72 -7.00 0.41
N MET A 62 1.95 -6.19 -0.62
CA MET A 62 2.05 -4.74 -0.47
C MET A 62 0.73 -4.12 0.04
N ARG A 63 -0.42 -4.50 -0.54
CA ARG A 63 -1.73 -4.00 -0.07
C ARG A 63 -2.03 -4.44 1.36
N LYS A 64 -1.68 -5.68 1.73
CA LYS A 64 -1.83 -6.17 3.11
C LYS A 64 -1.04 -5.32 4.11
N THR A 65 0.21 -5.01 3.80
CA THR A 65 1.06 -4.17 4.66
C THR A 65 0.53 -2.74 4.79
N ILE A 66 0.12 -2.12 3.67
CA ILE A 66 -0.46 -0.77 3.68
C ILE A 66 -1.73 -0.73 4.53
N ALA A 67 -2.66 -1.69 4.32
CA ALA A 67 -3.90 -1.76 5.08
C ALA A 67 -3.65 -1.90 6.59
N LYS A 68 -2.69 -2.75 6.97
CA LYS A 68 -2.28 -2.91 8.38
C LYS A 68 -1.76 -1.59 8.96
N ARG A 69 -0.80 -0.93 8.29
CA ARG A 69 -0.19 0.31 8.79
C ARG A 69 -1.19 1.47 8.89
N LEU A 70 -2.06 1.64 7.90
CA LEU A 70 -3.08 2.69 7.94
C LEU A 70 -4.09 2.44 9.06
N SER A 71 -4.46 1.17 9.30
CA SER A 71 -5.35 0.80 10.41
C SER A 71 -4.68 1.06 11.76
N GLU A 72 -3.41 0.69 11.91
CA GLU A 72 -2.63 0.94 13.13
C GLU A 72 -2.55 2.44 13.42
N SER A 73 -2.18 3.28 12.45
CA SER A 73 -2.08 4.73 12.65
C SER A 73 -3.41 5.36 13.02
N MET A 74 -4.51 5.03 12.32
CA MET A 74 -5.82 5.61 12.60
C MET A 74 -6.36 5.20 13.97
N PHE A 75 -5.97 4.02 14.46
CA PHE A 75 -6.42 3.50 15.75
C PHE A 75 -5.56 4.00 16.92
N SER A 76 -4.24 4.12 16.74
CA SER A 76 -3.31 4.46 17.82
C SER A 76 -3.19 5.96 18.07
N ALA A 77 -3.29 6.78 17.02
CA ALA A 77 -3.12 8.22 17.12
C ALA A 77 -4.48 8.94 17.11
N PRO A 78 -4.82 9.73 18.14
CA PRO A 78 -5.97 10.63 18.09
C PRO A 78 -5.73 11.70 17.02
N HIS A 79 -6.61 11.77 16.02
CA HIS A 79 -6.52 12.74 14.94
C HIS A 79 -7.47 13.92 15.18
N PHE A 80 -6.97 15.12 14.96
CA PHE A 80 -7.78 16.31 14.78
C PHE A 80 -7.33 17.04 13.51
N TYR A 81 -8.24 17.72 12.85
CA TYR A 81 -8.02 18.27 11.52
C TYR A 81 -8.16 19.79 11.56
N LEU A 82 -7.26 20.47 10.84
CA LEU A 82 -7.27 21.92 10.70
C LEU A 82 -7.29 22.26 9.21
N HIS A 83 -8.19 23.17 8.84
CA HIS A 83 -8.28 23.72 7.49
C HIS A 83 -7.89 25.19 7.48
N SER A 84 -7.20 25.62 6.43
CA SER A 84 -6.92 27.04 6.19
C SER A 84 -6.80 27.32 4.70
N SER A 85 -7.37 28.43 4.25
CA SER A 85 -7.31 28.88 2.86
C SER A 85 -6.17 29.88 2.67
N VAL A 86 -5.35 29.68 1.65
CA VAL A 86 -4.17 30.52 1.38
C VAL A 86 -4.25 31.13 -0.03
N ASN A 87 -4.13 32.46 -0.13
CA ASN A 87 -4.05 33.12 -1.43
C ASN A 87 -2.65 32.93 -2.05
N VAL A 88 -2.60 32.29 -3.22
CA VAL A 88 -1.35 31.98 -3.93
C VAL A 88 -1.04 32.93 -5.10
N SER A 89 -1.78 34.03 -5.28
CA SER A 89 -1.62 34.90 -6.45
C SER A 89 -0.20 35.47 -6.60
N LYS A 90 0.44 35.87 -5.49
CA LYS A 90 1.84 36.33 -5.51
C LYS A 90 2.82 35.18 -5.76
N LEU A 91 2.56 34.01 -5.19
CA LEU A 91 3.38 32.81 -5.36
C LEU A 91 3.42 32.37 -6.83
N LEU A 92 2.29 32.44 -7.54
CA LEU A 92 2.21 32.14 -8.97
C LEU A 92 3.04 33.10 -9.83
N LYS A 93 3.06 34.39 -9.49
CA LYS A 93 3.92 35.39 -10.16
C LYS A 93 5.40 35.10 -9.95
N VAL A 94 5.79 34.79 -8.72
CA VAL A 94 7.18 34.39 -8.40
C VAL A 94 7.57 33.12 -9.14
N ARG A 95 6.70 32.11 -9.17
CA ARG A 95 6.93 30.88 -9.95
C ARG A 95 7.13 31.17 -11.43
N ALA A 96 6.32 32.05 -12.01
CA ALA A 96 6.45 32.43 -13.41
C ALA A 96 7.80 33.12 -13.68
N ALA A 97 8.23 34.04 -12.81
CA ALA A 97 9.51 34.70 -12.91
C ALA A 97 10.70 33.73 -12.74
N LEU A 98 10.64 32.80 -11.77
CA LEU A 98 11.68 31.78 -11.56
C LEU A 98 11.80 30.80 -12.73
N ASN A 99 10.69 30.52 -13.41
CA ASN A 99 10.68 29.64 -14.57
C ASN A 99 11.05 30.35 -15.87
N ALA A 100 11.04 31.70 -15.90
CA ALA A 100 11.48 32.46 -17.06
C ALA A 100 13.00 32.39 -17.19
N GLY A 101 13.48 31.69 -18.22
CA GLY A 101 14.92 31.53 -18.48
C GLY A 101 15.62 30.42 -17.69
N SER A 102 14.90 29.66 -16.85
CA SER A 102 15.45 28.48 -16.17
C SER A 102 15.20 27.21 -16.98
N GLU A 103 16.25 26.41 -17.20
CA GLU A 103 16.10 25.04 -17.74
C GLU A 103 15.32 24.13 -16.79
N GLN A 104 15.36 24.41 -15.48
CA GLN A 104 14.68 23.63 -14.45
C GLN A 104 13.42 24.34 -13.99
N LYS A 105 12.28 23.86 -14.50
CA LYS A 105 10.95 24.36 -14.13
C LYS A 105 10.59 23.95 -12.70
N VAL A 106 10.33 24.93 -11.85
CA VAL A 106 9.83 24.75 -10.49
C VAL A 106 8.31 24.60 -10.50
N SER A 107 7.81 23.60 -9.77
CA SER A 107 6.38 23.33 -9.58
C SER A 107 5.82 24.05 -8.34
N ILE A 108 4.49 24.09 -8.21
CA ILE A 108 3.86 24.57 -6.97
C ILE A 108 4.22 23.66 -5.80
N ASN A 109 4.34 22.35 -6.04
CA ASN A 109 4.70 21.38 -5.01
C ASN A 109 6.09 21.68 -4.42
N ASP A 110 7.07 22.04 -5.25
CA ASP A 110 8.42 22.39 -4.79
C ASP A 110 8.42 23.61 -3.87
N LEU A 111 7.58 24.61 -4.18
CA LEU A 111 7.39 25.80 -3.35
C LEU A 111 6.73 25.45 -2.01
N ILE A 112 5.73 24.56 -2.02
CA ILE A 112 5.07 24.08 -0.79
C ILE A 112 6.08 23.31 0.07
N VAL A 113 6.85 22.38 -0.51
CA VAL A 113 7.90 21.63 0.18
C VAL A 113 8.90 22.58 0.86
N LYS A 114 9.34 23.63 0.15
CA LYS A 114 10.26 24.63 0.73
C LYS A 114 9.60 25.46 1.83
N ALA A 115 8.34 25.85 1.67
CA ALA A 115 7.59 26.59 2.67
C ALA A 115 7.40 25.77 3.95
N VAL A 116 6.98 24.50 3.82
CA VAL A 116 6.83 23.56 4.94
C VAL A 116 8.15 23.37 5.67
N ALA A 117 9.26 23.13 4.96
CA ALA A 117 10.58 23.03 5.58
C ALA A 117 10.97 24.30 6.34
N SER A 118 10.62 25.47 5.81
CA SER A 118 10.88 26.76 6.47
C SER A 118 10.01 26.97 7.71
N SER A 119 8.76 26.50 7.69
CA SER A 119 7.85 26.53 8.84
C SER A 119 8.32 25.57 9.94
N ILE A 120 8.72 24.35 9.58
CA ILE A 120 9.26 23.37 10.52
C ILE A 120 10.52 23.91 11.23
N ARG A 121 11.39 24.63 10.52
CA ARG A 121 12.56 25.29 11.16
C ARG A 121 12.16 26.31 12.23
N LYS A 122 11.05 27.03 12.02
CA LYS A 122 10.55 28.02 12.99
C LYS A 122 9.82 27.36 14.16
N PHE A 123 9.17 26.24 13.91
CA PHE A 123 8.37 25.51 14.89
C PHE A 123 8.86 24.05 14.97
N PRO A 124 10.01 23.80 15.62
CA PRO A 124 10.64 22.48 15.59
C PRO A 124 9.85 21.40 16.33
N ASP A 125 8.84 21.76 17.12
CA ASP A 125 8.00 20.80 17.85
C ASP A 125 7.00 20.05 16.96
N VAL A 126 6.82 20.47 15.70
CA VAL A 126 6.06 19.67 14.72
C VAL A 126 6.89 18.56 14.06
N ASN A 127 8.22 18.58 14.21
CA ASN A 127 9.13 17.60 13.61
C ASN A 127 9.55 16.54 14.62
N VAL A 128 8.56 15.82 15.14
CA VAL A 128 8.73 14.84 16.22
C VAL A 128 8.02 13.53 15.89
N SER A 129 8.55 12.42 16.39
CA SER A 129 7.87 11.13 16.40
C SER A 129 7.66 10.64 17.82
N TYR A 130 6.47 10.11 18.08
CA TYR A 130 6.15 9.45 19.32
C TYR A 130 6.56 7.98 19.26
N LEU A 131 7.60 7.61 20.00
CA LEU A 131 8.10 6.23 20.04
C LEU A 131 7.55 5.55 21.28
N GLU A 132 6.31 5.09 21.17
CA GLU A 132 5.55 4.47 22.28
C GLU A 132 6.35 3.36 22.98
N LYS A 133 6.99 2.47 22.21
CA LYS A 133 7.78 1.34 22.74
C LYS A 133 8.99 1.79 23.58
N GLU A 134 9.57 2.93 23.23
CA GLU A 134 10.72 3.50 23.94
C GLU A 134 10.27 4.48 25.04
N GLY A 135 9.00 4.91 25.04
CA GLY A 135 8.48 5.92 25.96
C GLY A 135 9.06 7.32 25.72
N VAL A 136 9.57 7.61 24.52
CA VAL A 136 10.25 8.89 24.21
C VAL A 136 9.62 9.62 23.03
N LEU A 137 9.71 10.95 23.07
CA LEU A 137 9.49 11.81 21.92
C LEU A 137 10.82 12.04 21.21
N ARG A 138 10.95 11.53 19.99
CA ARG A 138 12.13 11.75 19.15
C ARG A 138 11.95 13.03 18.35
N LYS A 139 12.76 14.04 18.65
CA LYS A 139 12.79 15.30 17.90
C LYS A 139 13.88 15.27 16.84
N TYR A 140 13.52 15.63 15.61
CA TYR A 140 14.43 15.59 14.46
C TYR A 140 15.00 16.98 14.17
N ASN A 141 16.32 17.07 14.06
CA ASN A 141 17.03 18.29 13.66
C ASN A 141 17.14 18.42 12.13
N ILE A 142 17.03 17.30 11.42
CA ILE A 142 17.01 17.23 9.96
C ILE A 142 15.55 17.16 9.52
N ILE A 143 15.25 17.85 8.41
CA ILE A 143 13.90 17.93 7.86
C ILE A 143 13.88 17.10 6.59
N ASP A 144 13.30 15.92 6.70
CA ASP A 144 13.08 14.98 5.60
C ASP A 144 11.59 14.97 5.27
N ILE A 145 11.24 15.26 4.01
CA ILE A 145 9.85 15.39 3.58
C ILE A 145 9.51 14.29 2.59
N SER A 146 8.60 13.41 2.98
CA SER A 146 7.95 12.43 2.12
C SER A 146 6.94 13.12 1.21
N VAL A 147 7.02 12.88 -0.09
CA VAL A 147 6.07 13.40 -1.07
C VAL A 147 5.26 12.23 -1.63
N ALA A 148 3.95 12.25 -1.45
CA ALA A 148 3.07 11.19 -1.92
C ALA A 148 2.96 11.22 -3.46
N VAL A 149 3.28 10.08 -4.09
CA VAL A 149 3.25 9.90 -5.55
C VAL A 149 2.35 8.73 -5.90
N ALA A 150 1.31 9.00 -6.68
CA ALA A 150 0.46 7.97 -7.25
C ALA A 150 1.20 7.21 -8.37
N THR A 151 1.16 5.88 -8.30
CA THR A 151 1.76 4.96 -9.28
C THR A 151 0.72 3.92 -9.72
N PRO A 152 0.92 3.20 -10.83
CA PRO A 152 -0.02 2.16 -11.29
C PRO A 152 -0.25 1.06 -10.25
N ASN A 153 0.75 0.79 -9.40
CA ASN A 153 0.69 -0.25 -8.37
C ASN A 153 0.10 0.25 -7.04
N GLY A 154 -0.10 1.56 -6.89
CA GLY A 154 -0.62 2.18 -5.66
C GLY A 154 0.10 3.47 -5.29
N LEU A 155 0.11 3.78 -3.99
CA LEU A 155 0.74 4.97 -3.45
C LEU A 155 2.17 4.66 -2.97
N LEU A 156 3.13 5.49 -3.39
CA LEU A 156 4.50 5.47 -2.89
C LEU A 156 4.85 6.84 -2.34
N THR A 157 5.69 6.88 -1.31
CA THR A 157 6.06 8.09 -0.57
C THR A 157 7.58 8.28 -0.58
N PRO A 158 8.20 8.63 -1.72
CA PRO A 158 9.60 8.99 -1.76
C PRO A 158 9.96 10.12 -0.78
N VAL A 159 11.12 10.02 -0.14
CA VAL A 159 11.63 10.98 0.84
C VAL A 159 12.63 11.91 0.19
N VAL A 160 12.34 13.20 0.22
CA VAL A 160 13.30 14.26 -0.10
C VAL A 160 14.11 14.56 1.16
N ARG A 161 15.41 14.28 1.12
CA ARG A 161 16.29 14.38 2.28
C ARG A 161 16.80 15.79 2.50
N ASN A 162 16.89 16.21 3.76
CA ASN A 162 17.49 17.46 4.21
C ASN A 162 16.98 18.72 3.48
N VAL A 163 15.65 18.80 3.29
CA VAL A 163 14.97 19.90 2.57
C VAL A 163 15.28 21.27 3.16
N GLY A 164 15.55 21.33 4.47
CA GLY A 164 15.92 22.56 5.15
C GLY A 164 17.13 23.24 4.50
N ALA A 165 18.18 22.48 4.17
CA ALA A 165 19.42 23.01 3.62
C ALA A 165 19.39 23.24 2.10
N LEU A 166 18.46 22.60 1.38
CA LEU A 166 18.44 22.61 -0.08
C LEU A 166 17.86 23.89 -0.69
N GLY A 167 18.39 24.28 -1.85
CA GLY A 167 17.79 25.30 -2.71
C GLY A 167 16.54 24.78 -3.42
N LEU A 168 15.70 25.69 -3.92
CA LEU A 168 14.44 25.34 -4.59
C LEU A 168 14.65 24.51 -5.86
N THR A 169 15.71 24.83 -6.63
CA THR A 169 16.08 24.08 -7.84
C THR A 169 16.50 22.64 -7.52
N ASP A 170 17.24 22.44 -6.43
CA ASP A 170 17.70 21.11 -6.02
C ASP A 170 16.56 20.26 -5.49
N ILE A 171 15.63 20.88 -4.74
CA ILE A 171 14.37 20.24 -4.34
C ILE A 171 13.61 19.76 -5.58
N SER A 172 13.43 20.64 -6.58
CA SER A 172 12.72 20.28 -7.80
C SER A 172 13.39 19.12 -8.56
N LYS A 173 14.74 19.11 -8.63
CA LYS A 173 15.50 18.00 -9.23
C LYS A 173 15.28 16.69 -8.49
N GLN A 174 15.38 16.70 -7.15
CA GLN A 174 15.19 15.51 -6.33
C GLN A 174 13.76 14.98 -6.43
N VAL A 175 12.76 15.85 -6.29
CA VAL A 175 11.33 15.48 -6.39
C VAL A 175 11.02 14.87 -7.74
N LYS A 176 11.49 15.46 -8.86
CA LYS A 176 11.26 14.91 -10.20
C LYS A 176 11.93 13.55 -10.38
N SER A 177 13.20 13.42 -9.97
CA SER A 177 13.94 12.15 -10.06
C SER A 177 13.26 11.04 -9.26
N LEU A 178 12.91 11.32 -8.01
CA LEU A 178 12.21 10.38 -7.14
C LEU A 178 10.82 10.02 -7.68
N SER A 179 10.06 11.01 -8.16
CA SER A 179 8.72 10.78 -8.72
C SER A 179 8.76 9.92 -9.98
N SER A 180 9.74 10.15 -10.87
CA SER A 180 9.92 9.33 -12.07
C SER A 180 10.26 7.89 -11.69
N ARG A 181 11.25 7.70 -10.80
CA ARG A 181 11.65 6.37 -10.36
C ARG A 181 10.54 5.64 -9.60
N ALA A 182 9.66 6.37 -8.91
CA ALA A 182 8.51 5.79 -8.21
C ALA A 182 7.52 5.20 -9.19
N ARG A 183 7.20 5.96 -10.25
CA ARG A 183 6.33 5.49 -11.33
C ARG A 183 6.94 4.30 -12.07
N ASP A 184 8.25 4.30 -12.25
CA ASP A 184 8.99 3.21 -12.90
C ASP A 184 9.23 1.98 -11.99
N GLY A 185 8.85 2.05 -10.70
CA GLY A 185 9.08 0.97 -9.73
C GLY A 185 10.55 0.73 -9.37
N LYS A 186 11.41 1.74 -9.54
CA LYS A 186 12.88 1.67 -9.35
C LYS A 186 13.38 2.33 -8.07
N LEU A 187 12.49 2.57 -7.08
CA LEU A 187 12.93 3.09 -5.79
C LEU A 187 13.55 2.00 -4.93
N LYS A 188 14.62 2.39 -4.23
CA LYS A 188 15.20 1.59 -3.16
C LYS A 188 14.40 1.79 -1.86
N PRO A 189 14.37 0.79 -0.95
CA PRO A 189 13.71 0.90 0.35
C PRO A 189 14.07 2.14 1.16
N GLU A 190 15.35 2.52 1.15
CA GLU A 190 15.89 3.70 1.86
C GLU A 190 15.31 5.03 1.37
N GLU A 191 14.75 5.04 0.16
CA GLU A 191 14.25 6.24 -0.50
C GLU A 191 12.77 6.51 -0.22
N TYR A 192 12.04 5.59 0.41
CA TYR A 192 10.64 5.78 0.83
C TYR A 192 10.40 5.46 2.31
N THR A 193 11.48 5.38 3.11
CA THR A 193 11.43 5.11 4.55
C THR A 193 12.11 6.21 5.36
N GLY A 194 11.64 6.45 6.59
CA GLY A 194 12.27 7.39 7.52
C GLY A 194 12.14 8.87 7.11
N GLY A 195 11.03 9.24 6.47
CA GLY A 195 10.66 10.65 6.30
C GLY A 195 10.04 11.19 7.58
N THR A 196 10.34 12.45 7.93
CA THR A 196 9.91 13.07 9.19
C THR A 196 8.58 13.84 9.05
N PHE A 197 8.21 14.20 7.82
CA PHE A 197 6.96 14.88 7.49
C PHE A 197 6.43 14.39 6.16
N THR A 198 5.11 14.41 5.93
CA THR A 198 4.52 13.95 4.66
C THR A 198 3.65 15.03 4.03
N ILE A 199 3.80 15.22 2.72
CA ILE A 199 2.95 16.08 1.90
C ILE A 199 2.24 15.20 0.87
N SER A 200 0.91 15.34 0.80
CA SER A 200 0.07 14.74 -0.24
C SER A 200 -0.67 15.83 -0.99
N ASN A 201 -0.73 15.73 -2.32
CA ASN A 201 -1.33 16.75 -3.17
C ASN A 201 -2.23 16.11 -4.21
N MET A 202 -3.51 16.50 -4.21
CA MET A 202 -4.54 16.06 -5.16
C MET A 202 -5.03 17.19 -6.08
N GLY A 203 -4.36 18.34 -6.11
CA GLY A 203 -4.80 19.51 -6.90
C GLY A 203 -4.89 19.27 -8.41
N MET A 204 -4.20 18.24 -8.93
CA MET A 204 -4.36 17.81 -10.33
C MET A 204 -5.66 17.05 -10.62
N MET A 205 -6.34 16.55 -9.58
CA MET A 205 -7.61 15.81 -9.67
C MET A 205 -8.83 16.72 -9.43
N GLY A 206 -8.63 18.03 -9.25
CA GLY A 206 -9.73 18.98 -9.02
C GLY A 206 -10.41 18.83 -7.65
N ILE A 207 -9.72 18.25 -6.67
CA ILE A 207 -10.22 18.13 -5.30
C ILE A 207 -10.00 19.45 -4.57
N ASP A 208 -11.08 20.02 -4.02
CA ASP A 208 -11.04 21.26 -3.25
C ASP A 208 -10.39 21.06 -1.87
N GLU A 209 -10.78 19.99 -1.17
CA GLU A 209 -10.26 19.63 0.15
C GLU A 209 -10.28 18.10 0.35
N PHE A 210 -9.26 17.57 1.02
CA PHE A 210 -9.27 16.20 1.52
C PHE A 210 -8.46 16.08 2.81
N THR A 211 -8.79 15.07 3.60
CA THR A 211 -8.05 14.70 4.81
C THR A 211 -7.31 13.39 4.57
N ALA A 212 -6.01 13.37 4.87
CA ALA A 212 -5.19 12.17 4.76
C ALA A 212 -5.07 11.45 6.10
N ILE A 213 -4.73 10.16 6.04
CA ILE A 213 -4.28 9.39 7.21
C ILE A 213 -2.77 9.56 7.31
N VAL A 214 -2.26 9.79 8.53
CA VAL A 214 -0.82 9.87 8.76
C VAL A 214 -0.21 8.48 8.51
N GLY A 215 0.83 8.41 7.68
CA GLY A 215 1.55 7.15 7.49
C GLY A 215 2.71 7.07 8.48
N ASP A 216 2.66 6.13 9.42
CA ASP A 216 3.86 5.72 10.16
C ASP A 216 4.78 4.95 9.19
N PHE A 217 5.92 5.56 8.83
CA PHE A 217 6.87 5.04 7.84
C PHE A 217 8.22 4.66 8.44
#